data_AF-L1IQE5-F1
#
_entry.id   AF-L1IQE5-F1
#
_cell.length_a   1.000
_cell.length_b   1.000
_cell.length_c   1.000
_cell.angle_alpha   90.00
_cell.angle_beta   90.00
_cell.angle_gamma   90.00
#
_symmetry.space_group_name_H-M   'P 1'
#
loop_
_entity.id
_entity.type
_entity.pdbx_description
1 polymer ?
#
loop_
_entity_poly.entity_id
_entity_poly.type
_entity_poly.pdbx_seq_one_letter_code
_entity_poly.pdbx_strand_id
1 'polypeptide(L)'
;MIDDMEQKYLEAKTRYGPQGYHTYKLHMNTLILMSYLYTPPLRLELSNARFTKTLRNLEPGKNYIYIPQNGKLVKYVLNEIKKKHKPIEYDVGYPMNDDPLAKRLTEFIKMSLREYPREYFITLYTDKNKPAKKAMTTYLSSMFADHSLNVNMFRSSYVSWLYSNNVSTNILEEVALKMRTSILTFMKNYKKLNSEQIRVKRERDDDNRPITINEADDSPAARGPVANPIAAIPQPQPRQPHKEYKDPIVLRRARVNRYIEKTGGREAFNERQKKYYKENSKTLYIKKLLRMYNTTKEAIDPIQHTIKKYKLYKEGNEWKSLELG
;
A
#
# COMPACT_ATOMS: atom_id res chain seq x y z
N MET A 1 21.37 0.94 -0.31
CA MET A 1 20.41 1.44 0.70
C MET A 1 20.16 0.42 1.80
N ILE A 2 19.75 -0.82 1.49
CA ILE A 2 19.59 -1.87 2.52
C ILE A 2 20.93 -2.16 3.20
N ASP A 3 22.03 -2.29 2.45
CA ASP A 3 23.35 -2.56 3.04
C ASP A 3 23.81 -1.42 3.99
N ASP A 4 23.58 -0.17 3.60
CA ASP A 4 23.82 1.02 4.46
C ASP A 4 22.96 0.98 5.74
N MET A 5 21.71 0.52 5.64
CA MET A 5 20.83 0.37 6.80
C MET A 5 21.24 -0.78 7.71
N GLU A 6 21.69 -1.91 7.17
CA GLU A 6 22.26 -3.01 7.93
C GLU A 6 23.56 -2.59 8.62
N GLN A 7 24.42 -1.85 7.92
CA GLN A 7 25.64 -1.30 8.49
C GLN A 7 25.35 -0.34 9.64
N LYS A 8 24.42 0.61 9.46
CA LYS A 8 23.96 1.51 10.54
C LYS A 8 23.35 0.74 11.71
N TYR A 9 22.66 -0.37 11.44
CA TYR A 9 22.16 -1.25 12.49
C TYR A 9 23.30 -1.87 13.31
N LEU A 10 24.34 -2.38 12.64
CA LEU A 10 25.51 -2.96 13.30
C LEU A 10 26.26 -1.90 14.14
N GLU A 11 26.47 -0.70 13.58
CA GLU A 11 27.08 0.42 14.30
C GLU A 11 26.27 0.82 15.54
N ALA A 12 24.93 0.90 15.41
CA ALA A 12 24.05 1.18 16.53
C ALA A 12 24.09 0.08 17.59
N LYS A 13 24.19 -1.19 17.19
CA LYS A 13 24.32 -2.32 18.10
C LYS A 13 25.59 -2.22 18.95
N THR A 14 26.71 -1.80 18.34
CA THR A 14 27.97 -1.54 19.05
C THR A 14 27.86 -0.32 19.98
N ARG A 15 27.25 0.77 19.51
CA ARG A 15 27.22 2.05 20.24
C ARG A 15 26.18 2.11 21.37
N TYR A 16 24.99 1.58 21.14
CA TYR A 16 23.83 1.71 22.04
C TYR A 16 23.39 0.38 22.65
N GLY A 17 24.08 -0.71 22.32
CA GLY A 17 23.74 -2.07 22.72
C GLY A 17 22.59 -2.69 21.91
N PRO A 18 22.44 -4.03 21.94
CA PRO A 18 21.44 -4.75 21.15
C PRO A 18 20.01 -4.43 21.55
N GLN A 19 19.74 -4.11 22.82
CA GLN A 19 18.39 -3.83 23.30
C GLN A 19 18.04 -2.34 23.32
N GLY A 20 18.99 -1.46 22.92
CA GLY A 20 18.80 -0.01 22.90
C GLY A 20 17.71 0.43 21.92
N TYR A 21 17.00 1.51 22.26
CA TYR A 21 15.92 2.06 21.45
C TYR A 21 16.36 2.38 20.01
N HIS A 22 17.52 3.03 19.85
CA HIS A 22 18.05 3.39 18.53
C HIS A 22 18.39 2.17 17.68
N THR A 23 19.04 1.17 18.27
CA THR A 23 19.36 -0.12 17.65
C THR A 23 18.11 -0.82 17.16
N TYR A 24 17.09 -0.91 18.03
CA TYR A 24 15.83 -1.55 17.70
C TYR A 24 15.04 -0.81 16.62
N LYS A 25 15.02 0.53 16.67
CA LYS A 25 14.41 1.37 15.64
C LYS A 25 15.04 1.13 14.27
N LEU A 26 16.37 1.10 14.19
CA LEU A 26 17.08 0.81 12.95
C LEU A 26 16.79 -0.60 12.46
N HIS A 27 16.87 -1.60 13.33
CA HIS A 27 16.51 -2.98 13.01
C HIS A 27 15.09 -3.09 12.44
N MET A 28 14.09 -2.48 13.09
CA MET A 28 12.70 -2.48 12.61
C MET A 28 12.57 -1.77 11.26
N ASN A 29 13.29 -0.67 11.05
CA ASN A 29 13.28 0.03 9.77
C ASN A 29 13.87 -0.83 8.65
N THR A 30 14.97 -1.52 8.91
CA THR A 30 15.59 -2.45 7.95
C THR A 30 14.63 -3.58 7.60
N LEU A 31 14.01 -4.21 8.61
CA LEU A 31 13.01 -5.27 8.40
C LEU A 31 11.85 -4.81 7.52
N ILE A 32 11.30 -3.62 7.80
CA ILE A 32 10.22 -3.02 7.03
C ILE A 32 10.68 -2.83 5.59
N LEU A 33 11.83 -2.19 5.39
CA LEU A 33 12.29 -1.83 4.06
C LEU A 33 12.58 -3.07 3.20
N MET A 34 13.24 -4.09 3.76
CA MET A 34 13.44 -5.38 3.07
C MET A 34 12.10 -6.02 2.71
N SER A 35 11.09 -5.93 3.59
CA SER A 35 9.74 -6.47 3.32
C SER A 35 8.98 -5.76 2.20
N TYR A 36 9.40 -4.56 1.80
CA TYR A 36 8.85 -3.83 0.64
C TYR A 36 9.74 -3.90 -0.61
N LEU A 37 11.01 -4.28 -0.47
CA LEU A 37 11.99 -4.27 -1.56
C LEU A 37 12.45 -5.66 -2.02
N TYR A 38 12.31 -6.70 -1.22
CA TYR A 38 12.77 -8.07 -1.54
C TYR A 38 11.61 -9.04 -1.77
N THR A 39 10.39 -8.52 -1.85
CA THR A 39 9.16 -9.28 -2.13
C THR A 39 8.11 -8.29 -2.65
N PRO A 40 7.13 -8.72 -3.46
CA PRO A 40 6.09 -7.83 -3.97
C PRO A 40 5.46 -6.98 -2.84
N PRO A 41 5.52 -5.64 -2.94
CA PRO A 41 5.19 -4.76 -1.83
C PRO A 41 3.70 -4.83 -1.48
N LEU A 42 3.41 -5.27 -0.26
CA LEU A 42 2.07 -5.26 0.32
C LEU A 42 1.61 -3.82 0.64
N ARG A 43 0.38 -3.63 1.14
CA ARG A 43 -0.08 -2.32 1.63
C ARG A 43 0.24 -2.17 3.11
N LEU A 44 -0.64 -2.65 3.98
CA LEU A 44 -0.49 -2.57 5.43
C LEU A 44 -0.76 -3.91 6.10
N GLU A 45 -0.90 -4.98 5.31
CA GLU A 45 -1.24 -6.32 5.76
C GLU A 45 -0.22 -6.86 6.77
N LEU A 46 1.06 -6.46 6.64
CA LEU A 46 2.16 -6.82 7.53
C LEU A 46 2.15 -6.07 8.87
N SER A 47 1.45 -4.93 8.98
CA SER A 47 1.46 -4.08 10.18
C SER A 47 0.79 -4.72 11.41
N ASN A 48 0.04 -5.79 11.21
CA ASN A 48 -0.61 -6.58 12.25
C ASN A 48 -0.43 -8.08 12.04
N ALA A 49 0.53 -8.48 11.21
CA ALA A 49 0.79 -9.90 10.99
C ALA A 49 1.48 -10.50 12.22
N ARG A 50 1.12 -11.73 12.58
CA ARG A 50 1.71 -12.46 13.70
C ARG A 50 2.69 -13.52 13.22
N PHE A 51 3.73 -13.80 13.98
CA PHE A 51 4.56 -14.98 13.68
C PHE A 51 3.80 -16.27 13.99
N THR A 52 4.05 -17.29 13.18
CA THR A 52 3.59 -18.66 13.45
C THR A 52 4.64 -19.68 13.04
N LYS A 53 4.68 -20.81 13.75
CA LYS A 53 5.51 -21.98 13.43
C LYS A 53 4.70 -23.11 12.81
N THR A 54 3.39 -22.96 12.70
CA THR A 54 2.47 -23.95 12.14
C THR A 54 1.44 -23.28 11.23
N LEU A 55 1.03 -23.99 10.18
CA LEU A 55 -0.07 -23.56 9.31
C LEU A 55 -1.42 -24.14 9.75
N ARG A 56 -1.45 -24.97 10.80
CA ARG A 56 -2.68 -25.57 11.34
C ARG A 56 -3.37 -24.60 12.29
N ASN A 57 -4.70 -24.57 12.26
CA ASN A 57 -5.55 -23.82 13.18
C ASN A 57 -5.26 -22.31 13.24
N LEU A 58 -4.90 -21.71 12.12
CA LEU A 58 -4.73 -20.25 12.03
C LEU A 58 -6.09 -19.55 12.16
N GLU A 59 -6.14 -18.45 12.92
CA GLU A 59 -7.38 -17.69 13.09
C GLU A 59 -7.83 -17.10 11.74
N PRO A 60 -9.10 -17.31 11.34
CA PRO A 60 -9.65 -16.66 10.16
C PRO A 60 -9.55 -15.14 10.27
N GLY A 61 -9.19 -14.50 9.15
CA GLY A 61 -9.10 -13.04 9.08
C GLY A 61 -7.85 -12.41 9.71
N LYS A 62 -6.92 -13.22 10.27
CA LYS A 62 -5.63 -12.74 10.78
C LYS A 62 -4.51 -13.09 9.80
N ASN A 63 -3.59 -12.15 9.58
CA ASN A 63 -2.43 -12.37 8.74
C ASN A 63 -1.28 -12.94 9.59
N TYR A 64 -0.47 -13.81 9.00
CA TYR A 64 0.64 -14.47 9.65
C TYR A 64 1.91 -14.46 8.81
N ILE A 65 3.04 -14.60 9.50
CA ILE A 65 4.37 -14.83 8.94
C ILE A 65 4.80 -16.21 9.41
N TYR A 66 4.78 -17.18 8.50
CA TYR A 66 5.13 -18.55 8.82
C TYR A 66 6.65 -18.75 8.72
N ILE A 67 7.24 -19.20 9.82
CA ILE A 67 8.67 -19.47 9.95
C ILE A 67 8.91 -20.98 9.84
N PRO A 68 9.38 -21.49 8.69
CA PRO A 68 9.67 -22.91 8.55
C PRO A 68 10.95 -23.29 9.28
N GLN A 69 11.04 -24.56 9.70
CA GLN A 69 12.23 -25.10 10.37
C GLN A 69 13.35 -25.53 9.38
N ASN A 70 13.02 -25.96 8.15
CA ASN A 70 13.94 -26.71 7.29
C ASN A 70 14.63 -25.90 6.20
N GLY A 71 15.26 -24.77 6.51
CA GLY A 71 15.98 -23.95 5.52
C GLY A 71 15.09 -23.29 4.44
N LYS A 72 13.80 -23.63 4.39
CA LYS A 72 12.81 -23.05 3.48
C LYS A 72 12.61 -21.56 3.71
N LEU A 73 12.09 -20.90 2.68
CA LEU A 73 11.73 -19.49 2.69
C LEU A 73 10.58 -19.22 3.67
N VAL A 74 10.60 -18.04 4.29
CA VAL A 74 9.47 -17.56 5.08
C VAL A 74 8.26 -17.41 4.16
N LYS A 75 7.06 -17.69 4.70
CA LYS A 75 5.81 -17.47 3.97
C LYS A 75 4.98 -16.35 4.57
N TYR A 76 4.37 -15.57 3.70
CA TYR A 76 3.30 -14.64 4.08
C TYR A 76 1.96 -15.34 3.90
N VAL A 77 1.19 -15.42 4.99
CA VAL A 77 -0.15 -16.03 5.03
C VAL A 77 -1.16 -14.93 5.29
N LEU A 78 -1.84 -14.48 4.25
CA LEU A 78 -2.72 -13.31 4.28
C LEU A 78 -4.19 -13.75 4.30
N ASN A 79 -4.70 -14.16 5.47
CA ASN A 79 -6.07 -14.68 5.62
C ASN A 79 -7.15 -13.61 5.65
N GLU A 80 -6.81 -12.34 5.90
CA GLU A 80 -7.78 -11.25 5.94
C GLU A 80 -8.48 -11.09 4.58
N ILE A 81 -9.80 -11.27 4.49
CA ILE A 81 -10.54 -10.97 3.25
C ILE A 81 -10.70 -9.45 3.14
N LYS A 82 -10.10 -8.86 2.10
CA LYS A 82 -10.10 -7.41 1.92
C LYS A 82 -10.51 -7.07 0.49
N LYS A 83 -11.57 -6.27 0.33
CA LYS A 83 -12.07 -5.79 -0.97
C LYS A 83 -12.20 -6.91 -2.02
N LYS A 84 -12.84 -8.03 -1.64
CA LYS A 84 -13.06 -9.22 -2.49
C LYS A 84 -11.81 -10.05 -2.81
N HIS A 85 -10.63 -9.72 -2.28
CA HIS A 85 -9.45 -10.58 -2.42
C HIS A 85 -9.57 -11.77 -1.46
N LYS A 86 -9.49 -12.99 -2.02
CA LYS A 86 -9.44 -14.23 -1.26
C LYS A 86 -8.16 -14.29 -0.38
N PRO A 87 -8.15 -15.14 0.65
CA PRO A 87 -6.93 -15.51 1.36
C PRO A 87 -5.85 -15.99 0.39
N ILE A 88 -4.59 -15.64 0.65
CA ILE A 88 -3.45 -16.11 -0.14
C ILE A 88 -2.29 -16.47 0.76
N GLU A 89 -1.49 -17.44 0.34
CA GLU A 89 -0.21 -17.82 0.93
C GLU A 89 0.86 -17.79 -0.15
N TYR A 90 2.03 -17.24 0.14
CA TYR A 90 3.17 -17.29 -0.77
C TYR A 90 4.51 -17.20 -0.03
N ASP A 91 5.54 -17.84 -0.59
CA ASP A 91 6.92 -17.68 -0.15
C ASP A 91 7.40 -16.25 -0.44
N VAL A 92 8.10 -15.63 0.51
CA VAL A 92 8.69 -14.31 0.30
C VAL A 92 9.70 -14.37 -0.85
N GLY A 93 9.77 -13.29 -1.63
CA GLY A 93 10.65 -13.24 -2.79
C GLY A 93 9.92 -12.84 -4.05
N TYR A 94 10.70 -12.59 -5.08
CA TYR A 94 10.20 -12.41 -6.43
C TYR A 94 9.86 -13.74 -7.10
N PRO A 95 8.95 -13.73 -8.08
CA PRO A 95 8.58 -14.93 -8.85
C PRO A 95 9.67 -15.34 -9.86
N MET A 96 10.93 -15.32 -9.42
CA MET A 96 12.09 -15.76 -10.19
C MET A 96 12.72 -16.96 -9.46
N ASN A 97 13.17 -17.95 -10.22
CA ASN A 97 13.84 -19.11 -9.64
C ASN A 97 15.10 -18.67 -8.89
N ASP A 98 15.27 -19.20 -7.68
CA ASP A 98 16.43 -18.99 -6.80
C ASP A 98 16.77 -17.52 -6.45
N ASP A 99 15.76 -16.74 -6.04
CA ASP A 99 15.95 -15.33 -5.65
C ASP A 99 16.85 -15.16 -4.40
N PRO A 100 18.08 -14.61 -4.54
CA PRO A 100 18.98 -14.41 -3.41
C PRO A 100 18.42 -13.37 -2.41
N LEU A 101 17.58 -12.44 -2.86
CA LEU A 101 16.94 -11.45 -1.99
C LEU A 101 15.88 -12.09 -1.11
N ALA A 102 15.19 -13.12 -1.62
CA ALA A 102 14.25 -13.93 -0.85
C ALA A 102 14.93 -14.67 0.32
N LYS A 103 16.11 -15.25 0.05
CA LYS A 103 16.95 -15.89 1.07
C LYS A 103 17.42 -14.88 2.11
N ARG A 104 17.96 -13.74 1.66
CA ARG A 104 18.41 -12.66 2.55
C ARG A 104 17.29 -12.11 3.44
N LEU A 105 16.09 -11.89 2.89
CA LEU A 105 14.91 -11.50 3.68
C LEU A 105 14.53 -12.59 4.69
N THR A 106 14.51 -13.86 4.26
CA THR A 106 14.20 -14.99 5.14
C THR A 106 15.16 -15.09 6.33
N GLU A 107 16.45 -14.95 6.07
CA GLU A 107 17.51 -14.96 7.08
C GLU A 107 17.36 -13.79 8.05
N PHE A 108 17.12 -12.58 7.53
CA PHE A 108 16.93 -11.39 8.36
C PHE A 108 15.68 -11.51 9.23
N ILE A 109 14.57 -12.07 8.72
CA ILE A 109 13.36 -12.33 9.50
C ILE A 109 13.64 -13.32 10.64
N LYS A 110 14.34 -14.42 10.35
CA LYS A 110 14.68 -15.44 11.37
C LYS A 110 15.62 -14.86 12.42
N MET A 111 16.66 -14.12 12.01
CA MET A 111 17.56 -13.39 12.91
C MET A 111 16.78 -12.41 13.77
N SER A 112 15.91 -11.62 13.17
CA SER A 112 15.08 -10.63 13.85
C SER A 112 14.23 -11.25 14.96
N LEU A 113 13.59 -12.39 14.71
CA LEU A 113 12.75 -13.04 15.70
C LEU A 113 13.57 -13.66 16.85
N ARG A 114 14.78 -14.13 16.55
CA ARG A 114 15.73 -14.66 17.55
C ARG A 114 16.29 -13.55 18.45
N GLU A 115 16.70 -12.41 17.87
CA GLU A 115 17.25 -11.28 18.63
C GLU A 115 16.18 -10.47 19.37
N TYR A 116 14.98 -10.38 18.81
CA TYR A 116 13.84 -9.66 19.38
C TYR A 116 12.59 -10.53 19.38
N PRO A 117 12.47 -11.49 20.33
CA PRO A 117 11.29 -12.33 20.47
C PRO A 117 10.02 -11.49 20.65
N ARG A 118 9.02 -11.72 19.80
CA ARG A 118 7.77 -10.94 19.77
C ARG A 118 6.67 -11.70 19.02
N GLU A 119 5.42 -11.36 19.33
CA GLU A 119 4.24 -11.93 18.67
C GLU A 119 4.04 -11.38 17.25
N TYR A 120 4.20 -10.06 17.08
CA TYR A 120 3.89 -9.35 15.83
C TYR A 120 5.12 -9.14 14.96
N PHE A 121 4.95 -9.25 13.64
CA PHE A 121 6.02 -9.08 12.66
C PHE A 121 6.69 -7.71 12.79
N ILE A 122 5.88 -6.65 12.75
CA ILE A 122 6.29 -5.25 12.95
C ILE A 122 5.59 -4.68 14.18
N THR A 123 6.37 -4.08 15.06
CA THR A 123 5.96 -3.63 16.39
C THR A 123 6.30 -2.17 16.65
N LEU A 124 5.79 -1.61 17.75
CA LEU A 124 6.12 -0.24 18.13
C LEU A 124 7.59 -0.13 18.56
N TYR A 125 8.29 0.95 18.20
CA TYR A 125 9.68 1.16 18.63
C TYR A 125 9.80 1.24 20.17
N THR A 126 8.75 1.76 20.80
CA THR A 126 8.64 1.94 22.26
C THR A 126 8.10 0.70 22.97
N ASP A 127 7.42 -0.19 22.26
CA ASP A 127 6.74 -1.36 22.84
C ASP A 127 6.78 -2.53 21.85
N LYS A 128 7.69 -3.46 22.12
CA LYS A 128 7.96 -4.65 21.30
C LYS A 128 6.80 -5.65 21.29
N ASN A 129 5.79 -5.48 22.15
CA ASN A 129 4.64 -6.38 22.24
C ASN A 129 3.40 -5.85 21.50
N LYS A 130 3.42 -4.59 21.04
CA LYS A 130 2.28 -3.99 20.34
C LYS A 130 2.52 -3.88 18.84
N PRO A 131 1.52 -4.19 17.99
CA PRO A 131 1.65 -4.10 16.54
C PRO A 131 1.74 -2.65 16.06
N ALA A 132 2.53 -2.41 15.00
CA ALA A 132 2.72 -1.08 14.41
C ALA A 132 1.60 -0.63 13.45
N LYS A 133 0.33 -1.00 13.72
CA LYS A 133 -0.82 -0.78 12.80
C LYS A 133 -0.87 0.61 12.16
N LYS A 134 -0.97 1.64 13.00
CA LYS A 134 -1.05 3.05 12.56
C LYS A 134 0.32 3.67 12.33
N ALA A 135 1.35 3.12 12.97
CA ALA A 135 2.70 3.66 12.96
C ALA A 135 3.47 3.29 11.69
N MET A 136 3.10 2.22 10.98
CA MET A 136 3.80 1.74 9.77
C MET A 136 4.00 2.84 8.72
N THR A 137 2.98 3.67 8.47
CA THR A 137 3.11 4.79 7.51
C THR A 137 4.08 5.84 8.04
N THR A 138 4.02 6.17 9.33
CA THR A 138 4.96 7.09 9.99
C THR A 138 6.38 6.56 9.93
N TYR A 139 6.58 5.25 10.12
CA TYR A 139 7.89 4.61 10.06
C TYR A 139 8.51 4.80 8.70
N LEU A 140 7.79 4.42 7.63
CA LEU A 140 8.24 4.60 6.26
C LEU A 140 8.55 6.06 5.96
N SER A 141 7.65 7.00 6.30
CA SER A 141 7.92 8.42 6.06
C SER A 141 9.11 8.94 6.87
N SER A 142 9.36 8.43 8.08
CA SER A 142 10.49 8.86 8.91
C SER A 142 11.84 8.36 8.42
N MET A 143 11.88 7.34 7.56
CA MET A 143 13.12 6.83 6.95
C MET A 143 13.65 7.78 5.86
N PHE A 144 12.80 8.67 5.34
CA PHE A 144 13.12 9.57 4.23
C PHE A 144 12.77 11.00 4.63
N ALA A 145 13.72 11.68 5.30
CA ALA A 145 13.50 12.97 5.94
C ALA A 145 12.93 14.06 5.01
N ASP A 146 13.30 14.04 3.72
CA ASP A 146 12.95 15.08 2.75
C ASP A 146 11.80 14.70 1.82
N HIS A 147 11.34 13.45 1.88
CA HIS A 147 10.35 12.92 0.95
C HIS A 147 9.29 12.10 1.69
N SER A 148 8.01 12.43 1.50
CA SER A 148 6.91 11.65 2.05
C SER A 148 6.72 10.35 1.26
N LEU A 149 7.68 9.44 1.35
CA LEU A 149 7.58 8.11 0.80
C LEU A 149 6.48 7.37 1.55
N ASN A 150 5.51 6.88 0.78
CA ASN A 150 4.39 6.10 1.27
C ASN A 150 4.39 4.73 0.59
N VAL A 151 3.61 3.80 1.14
CA VAL A 151 3.52 2.43 0.60
C VAL A 151 3.12 2.40 -0.88
N ASN A 152 2.26 3.32 -1.32
CA ASN A 152 1.84 3.36 -2.72
C ASN A 152 3.00 3.72 -3.65
N MET A 153 4.00 4.48 -3.18
CA MET A 153 5.20 4.78 -3.96
C MET A 153 6.05 3.52 -4.17
N PHE A 154 6.32 2.73 -3.12
CA PHE A 154 7.01 1.44 -3.27
C PHE A 154 6.30 0.53 -4.28
N ARG A 155 4.97 0.44 -4.15
CA ARG A 155 4.14 -0.33 -5.08
C ARG A 155 4.24 0.19 -6.51
N SER A 156 4.12 1.50 -6.71
CA SER A 156 4.19 2.11 -8.04
C SER A 156 5.55 1.90 -8.68
N SER A 157 6.64 2.16 -7.95
CA SER A 157 8.01 1.97 -8.43
C SER A 157 8.29 0.52 -8.79
N TYR A 158 7.84 -0.43 -7.96
CA TYR A 158 8.01 -1.85 -8.23
C TYR A 158 7.28 -2.28 -9.51
N VAL A 159 6.04 -1.83 -9.70
CA VAL A 159 5.30 -2.16 -10.91
C VAL A 159 5.91 -1.51 -12.16
N SER A 160 6.34 -0.25 -12.07
CA SER A 160 7.06 0.40 -13.17
C SER A 160 8.32 -0.39 -13.56
N TRP A 161 9.09 -0.87 -12.56
CA TRP A 161 10.26 -1.70 -12.81
C TRP A 161 9.90 -3.01 -13.53
N LEU A 162 8.82 -3.70 -13.15
CA LEU A 162 8.38 -4.92 -13.85
C LEU A 162 8.09 -4.65 -15.33
N TYR A 163 7.43 -3.53 -15.64
CA TYR A 163 7.15 -3.17 -17.04
C TYR A 163 8.40 -2.80 -17.81
N SER A 164 9.33 -2.04 -17.22
CA SER A 164 10.60 -1.70 -17.85
C SER A 164 11.46 -2.93 -18.18
N ASN A 165 11.23 -4.05 -17.50
CA ASN A 165 11.92 -5.31 -17.74
C ASN A 165 11.13 -6.30 -18.63
N ASN A 166 10.05 -5.87 -19.28
CA ASN A 166 9.24 -6.69 -20.20
C ASN A 166 8.81 -8.04 -19.60
N VAL A 167 8.49 -8.04 -18.31
CA VAL A 167 8.10 -9.24 -17.57
C VAL A 167 6.81 -9.84 -18.15
N SER A 168 6.75 -11.18 -18.21
CA SER A 168 5.62 -11.89 -18.83
C SER A 168 4.29 -11.65 -18.10
N THR A 169 3.18 -11.78 -18.83
CA THR A 169 1.82 -11.59 -18.28
C THR A 169 1.55 -12.50 -17.08
N ASN A 170 2.02 -13.75 -17.12
CA ASN A 170 1.86 -14.71 -16.02
C ASN A 170 2.51 -14.21 -14.73
N ILE A 171 3.71 -13.64 -14.83
CA ILE A 171 4.40 -13.05 -13.67
C ILE A 171 3.66 -11.80 -13.18
N LEU A 172 3.13 -10.97 -14.09
CA LEU A 172 2.32 -9.81 -13.70
C LEU A 172 1.05 -10.22 -12.94
N GLU A 173 0.40 -11.31 -13.35
CA GLU A 173 -0.76 -11.89 -12.65
C GLU A 173 -0.40 -12.38 -11.26
N GLU A 174 0.71 -13.14 -11.14
CA GLU A 174 1.20 -13.63 -9.85
C GLU A 174 1.56 -12.47 -8.91
N VAL A 175 2.26 -11.45 -9.42
CA VAL A 175 2.59 -10.25 -8.65
C VAL A 175 1.32 -9.51 -8.22
N ALA A 176 0.35 -9.32 -9.13
CA ALA A 176 -0.90 -8.65 -8.79
C ALA A 176 -1.66 -9.39 -7.68
N LEU A 177 -1.66 -10.73 -7.74
CA LEU A 177 -2.20 -11.60 -6.69
C LEU A 177 -1.47 -11.36 -5.35
N LYS A 178 -0.14 -11.49 -5.32
CA LYS A 178 0.70 -11.26 -4.12
C LYS A 178 0.49 -9.87 -3.53
N MET A 179 0.43 -8.85 -4.39
CA MET A 179 0.18 -7.46 -4.00
C MET A 179 -1.29 -7.16 -3.62
N ARG A 180 -2.19 -8.15 -3.68
CA ARG A 180 -3.63 -8.04 -3.39
C ARG A 180 -4.28 -6.88 -4.14
N THR A 181 -4.15 -6.92 -5.46
CA THR A 181 -4.74 -5.96 -6.38
C THR A 181 -5.21 -6.66 -7.63
N SER A 182 -6.23 -6.12 -8.30
CA SER A 182 -6.63 -6.68 -9.60
C SER A 182 -5.58 -6.34 -10.66
N ILE A 183 -5.37 -7.24 -11.62
CA ILE A 183 -4.48 -6.98 -12.76
C ILE A 183 -4.95 -5.79 -13.59
N LEU A 184 -6.27 -5.56 -13.69
CA LEU A 184 -6.81 -4.38 -14.36
C LEU A 184 -6.41 -3.08 -13.65
N THR A 185 -6.52 -3.04 -12.31
CA THR A 185 -6.04 -1.90 -11.51
C THR A 185 -4.53 -1.76 -11.62
N PHE A 186 -3.81 -2.87 -11.71
CA PHE A 186 -2.36 -2.91 -11.90
C PHE A 186 -1.96 -2.29 -13.25
N MET A 187 -2.56 -2.75 -14.35
CA MET A 187 -2.35 -2.22 -15.70
C MET A 187 -2.77 -0.74 -15.81
N LYS A 188 -3.96 -0.39 -15.31
CA LYS A 188 -4.50 0.97 -15.41
C LYS A 188 -3.67 2.00 -14.64
N ASN A 189 -3.36 1.71 -13.38
CA ASN A 189 -2.73 2.70 -12.51
C ASN A 189 -1.24 2.85 -12.79
N TYR A 190 -0.57 1.81 -13.28
CA TYR A 190 0.89 1.80 -13.38
C TYR A 190 1.41 1.87 -14.83
N LYS A 191 0.69 1.28 -15.81
CA LYS A 191 1.00 1.46 -17.25
C LYS A 191 0.30 2.68 -17.86
N LYS A 192 -0.60 3.33 -17.11
CA LYS A 192 -1.45 4.46 -17.56
C LYS A 192 -2.22 4.16 -18.85
N LEU A 193 -2.53 2.89 -19.12
CA LEU A 193 -3.37 2.52 -20.26
C LEU A 193 -4.81 2.95 -20.01
N ASN A 194 -5.46 3.53 -21.01
CA ASN A 194 -6.88 3.84 -20.95
C ASN A 194 -7.67 2.53 -20.83
N SER A 195 -8.79 2.55 -20.08
CA SER A 195 -9.60 1.35 -19.81
C SER A 195 -10.09 0.63 -21.08
N GLU A 196 -10.21 1.33 -22.21
CA GLU A 196 -10.55 0.76 -23.51
C GLU A 196 -9.43 -0.10 -24.11
N GLN A 197 -8.17 0.19 -23.80
CA GLN A 197 -7.00 -0.59 -24.23
C GLN A 197 -6.74 -1.82 -23.35
N ILE A 198 -7.37 -1.90 -22.18
CA ILE A 198 -7.23 -3.03 -21.22
C ILE A 198 -8.40 -4.02 -21.40
N ARG A 199 -8.85 -4.23 -22.63
CA ARG A 199 -9.58 -5.44 -22.99
C ARG A 199 -8.55 -6.53 -23.24
N VAL A 200 -8.14 -7.21 -22.18
CA VAL A 200 -7.45 -8.50 -22.30
C VAL A 200 -8.39 -9.41 -23.09
N LYS A 201 -7.94 -9.94 -24.23
CA LYS A 201 -8.57 -11.11 -24.86
C LYS A 201 -8.63 -12.20 -23.79
N ARG A 202 -9.78 -12.35 -23.14
CA ARG A 202 -10.17 -13.62 -22.55
C ARG A 202 -10.59 -14.50 -23.72
N GLU A 203 -9.68 -15.34 -24.19
CA GLU A 203 -10.10 -16.51 -24.93
C GLU A 203 -10.77 -17.49 -23.95
N ARG A 204 -11.74 -18.22 -24.48
CA ARG A 204 -13.02 -18.58 -23.84
C ARG A 204 -12.92 -19.79 -22.91
N ASP A 205 -13.91 -19.89 -22.03
CA ASP A 205 -14.36 -21.14 -21.42
C ASP A 205 -14.80 -22.14 -22.50
N ASP A 206 -14.56 -23.43 -22.23
CA ASP A 206 -15.18 -24.65 -22.79
C ASP A 206 -15.38 -24.76 -24.32
N ASP A 207 -14.61 -25.66 -24.96
CA ASP A 207 -15.16 -26.85 -25.65
C ASP A 207 -14.05 -27.71 -26.30
N ASN A 208 -14.10 -29.01 -25.99
CA ASN A 208 -13.29 -30.09 -26.54
C ASN A 208 -13.30 -30.15 -28.08
N ARG A 209 -12.26 -29.62 -28.75
CA ARG A 209 -11.93 -30.04 -30.13
C ARG A 209 -10.41 -30.18 -30.29
N PRO A 210 -9.90 -31.28 -30.87
CA PRO A 210 -8.50 -31.36 -31.24
C PRO A 210 -8.22 -30.41 -32.41
N ILE A 211 -7.18 -29.60 -32.27
CA ILE A 211 -6.76 -28.64 -33.29
C ILE A 211 -6.00 -29.42 -34.38
N THR A 212 -6.57 -29.52 -35.57
CA THR A 212 -5.84 -29.83 -36.80
C THR A 212 -5.08 -28.59 -37.26
N ILE A 213 -3.78 -28.74 -37.48
CA ILE A 213 -2.91 -27.71 -38.08
C ILE A 213 -3.08 -27.83 -39.59
N ASN A 214 -3.71 -26.84 -40.23
CA ASN A 214 -3.59 -26.70 -41.68
C ASN A 214 -2.27 -25.99 -41.97
N GLU A 215 -1.33 -26.74 -42.53
CA GLU A 215 -0.17 -26.21 -43.22
C GLU A 215 -0.59 -25.58 -44.55
N ALA A 216 0.11 -24.49 -44.91
CA ALA A 216 0.18 -23.77 -46.19
C ALA A 216 -0.53 -22.40 -46.21
N ASP A 217 0.28 -21.34 -46.13
CA ASP A 217 0.33 -20.36 -47.21
C ASP A 217 1.67 -19.63 -47.20
N ASP A 218 2.38 -19.75 -48.33
CA ASP A 218 3.61 -19.06 -48.65
C ASP A 218 3.38 -17.55 -48.76
N SER A 219 4.05 -16.77 -47.89
CA SER A 219 4.24 -15.34 -48.12
C SER A 219 5.58 -14.85 -47.55
N PRO A 220 6.41 -14.17 -48.35
CA PRO A 220 7.75 -13.75 -47.95
C PRO A 220 7.67 -12.47 -47.12
N ALA A 221 7.46 -12.61 -45.81
CA ALA A 221 7.65 -11.54 -44.85
C ALA A 221 8.46 -11.99 -43.63
N ALA A 222 9.49 -12.81 -43.87
CA ALA A 222 10.59 -13.03 -42.94
C ALA A 222 11.53 -11.81 -42.94
N ARG A 223 11.08 -10.71 -42.35
CA ARG A 223 11.94 -9.65 -41.81
C ARG A 223 11.39 -9.26 -40.46
N GLY A 224 11.96 -9.84 -39.40
CA GLY A 224 11.70 -9.39 -38.04
C GLY A 224 11.94 -7.87 -37.94
N PRO A 225 11.23 -7.16 -37.06
CA PRO A 225 11.44 -5.73 -36.91
C PRO A 225 12.91 -5.49 -36.56
N VAL A 226 13.59 -4.73 -37.42
CA VAL A 226 14.95 -4.25 -37.20
C VAL A 226 14.94 -3.53 -35.84
N ALA A 227 15.75 -4.03 -34.91
CA ALA A 227 15.97 -3.39 -33.62
C ALA A 227 16.66 -2.05 -33.87
N ASN A 228 15.86 -1.00 -34.08
CA ASN A 228 16.37 0.36 -33.97
C ASN A 228 16.83 0.52 -32.52
N PRO A 229 18.10 0.85 -32.25
CA PRO A 229 18.53 1.21 -30.92
C PRO A 229 17.68 2.40 -30.48
N ILE A 230 16.83 2.19 -29.48
CA ILE A 230 16.08 3.26 -28.84
C ILE A 230 17.13 4.20 -28.27
N ALA A 231 17.34 5.35 -28.93
CA ALA A 231 18.20 6.40 -28.42
C ALA A 231 17.82 6.65 -26.97
N ALA A 232 18.81 6.57 -26.07
CA ALA A 232 18.60 6.77 -24.64
C ALA A 232 17.85 8.08 -24.45
N ILE A 233 16.59 7.99 -24.02
CA ILE A 233 15.80 9.17 -23.67
C ILE A 233 16.61 9.86 -22.57
N PRO A 234 17.12 11.08 -22.78
CA PRO A 234 17.93 11.74 -21.77
C PRO A 234 17.08 11.84 -20.51
N GLN A 235 17.58 11.28 -19.41
CA GLN A 235 16.86 11.33 -18.15
C GLN A 235 16.58 12.81 -17.85
N PRO A 236 15.31 13.21 -17.68
CA PRO A 236 14.99 14.59 -17.39
C PRO A 236 15.75 14.97 -16.13
N GLN A 237 16.64 15.96 -16.24
CA GLN A 237 17.34 16.47 -15.08
C GLN A 237 16.30 16.80 -14.01
N PRO A 238 16.52 16.42 -12.73
CA PRO A 238 15.59 16.73 -11.67
C PRO A 238 15.34 18.23 -11.68
N ARG A 239 14.12 18.64 -12.02
CA ARG A 239 13.74 20.06 -12.04
C ARG A 239 14.10 20.61 -10.67
N GLN A 240 14.97 21.61 -10.65
CA GLN A 240 15.23 22.31 -9.40
C GLN A 240 13.89 22.81 -8.86
N PRO A 241 13.60 22.59 -7.56
CA PRO A 241 12.35 23.04 -6.98
C PRO A 241 12.22 24.55 -7.22
N HIS A 242 11.07 24.96 -7.76
CA HIS A 242 10.78 26.38 -8.01
C HIS A 242 11.01 27.12 -6.69
N LYS A 243 11.93 28.10 -6.67
CA LYS A 243 12.41 28.78 -5.44
C LYS A 243 11.29 29.45 -4.61
N GLU A 244 10.07 29.50 -5.13
CA GLU A 244 8.91 30.14 -4.52
C GLU A 244 7.73 29.19 -4.25
N TYR A 245 7.87 27.88 -4.46
CA TYR A 245 6.77 26.94 -4.18
C TYR A 245 6.54 26.83 -2.67
N LYS A 246 5.60 27.62 -2.15
CA LYS A 246 5.08 27.48 -0.80
C LYS A 246 4.07 26.33 -0.81
N ASP A 247 4.47 25.20 -0.24
CA ASP A 247 3.60 24.03 -0.10
C ASP A 247 2.22 24.45 0.46
N PRO A 248 1.11 24.20 -0.26
CA PRO A 248 -0.24 24.51 0.19
C PRO A 248 -0.57 23.97 1.59
N ILE A 249 0.04 22.85 1.98
CA ILE A 249 -0.12 22.25 3.31
C ILE A 249 0.54 23.13 4.37
N VAL A 250 1.75 23.64 4.10
CA VAL A 250 2.48 24.54 5.01
C VAL A 250 1.71 25.86 5.18
N LEU A 251 1.22 26.45 4.09
CA LEU A 251 0.39 27.66 4.13
C LEU A 251 -0.89 27.45 4.93
N ARG A 252 -1.56 26.31 4.75
CA ARG A 252 -2.77 25.95 5.51
C ARG A 252 -2.47 25.82 6.99
N ARG A 253 -1.37 25.14 7.38
CA ARG A 253 -0.95 25.00 8.78
C ARG A 253 -0.63 26.36 9.40
N ALA A 254 0.11 27.22 8.70
CA ALA A 254 0.44 28.56 9.15
C ALA A 254 -0.81 29.43 9.35
N ARG A 255 -1.83 29.31 8.49
CA ARG A 255 -3.12 30.00 8.67
C ARG A 255 -3.87 29.50 9.91
N VAL A 256 -3.90 28.19 10.15
CA VAL A 256 -4.55 27.60 11.32
C VAL A 256 -3.84 28.01 12.61
N ASN A 257 -2.50 28.01 12.63
CA ASN A 257 -1.71 28.43 13.79
C ASN A 257 -1.95 29.90 14.14
N ARG A 258 -1.93 30.80 13.14
CA ARG A 258 -2.28 32.22 13.35
C ARG A 258 -3.69 32.40 13.91
N TYR A 259 -4.64 31.57 13.51
CA TYR A 259 -6.00 31.60 14.06
C TYR A 259 -6.05 31.10 15.51
N ILE A 260 -5.30 30.04 15.84
CA ILE A 260 -5.18 29.51 17.20
C ILE A 260 -4.57 30.55 18.14
N GLU A 261 -3.49 31.21 17.72
CA GLU A 261 -2.86 32.30 18.47
C GLU A 261 -3.85 33.44 18.73
N LYS A 262 -4.58 33.89 17.68
CA LYS A 262 -5.62 34.93 17.81
C LYS A 262 -6.80 34.54 18.70
N THR A 263 -7.06 33.25 18.90
CA THR A 263 -8.22 32.77 19.68
C THR A 263 -7.89 32.44 21.14
N GLY A 264 -6.73 32.86 21.63
CA GLY A 264 -6.29 32.65 23.01
C GLY A 264 -5.48 31.36 23.20
N GLY A 265 -4.86 30.85 22.14
CA GLY A 265 -4.01 29.66 22.19
C GLY A 265 -4.76 28.36 21.93
N ARG A 266 -4.00 27.25 22.03
CA ARG A 266 -4.45 25.92 21.58
C ARG A 266 -5.61 25.37 22.40
N GLU A 267 -5.62 25.64 23.70
CA GLU A 267 -6.66 25.17 24.62
C GLU A 267 -7.99 25.88 24.36
N ALA A 268 -7.99 27.21 24.32
CA ALA A 268 -9.18 28.01 23.98
C ALA A 268 -9.76 27.64 22.60
N PHE A 269 -8.89 27.39 21.61
CA PHE A 269 -9.33 26.90 20.30
C PHE A 269 -10.02 25.53 20.39
N ASN A 270 -9.44 24.58 21.15
CA ASN A 270 -10.00 23.24 21.32
C ASN A 270 -11.33 23.28 22.06
N GLU A 271 -11.48 24.12 23.09
CA GLU A 271 -12.74 24.30 23.81
C GLU A 271 -13.82 24.92 22.94
N ARG A 272 -13.49 25.96 22.16
CA ARG A 272 -14.40 26.54 21.18
C ARG A 272 -14.84 25.52 20.14
N GLN A 273 -13.92 24.70 19.63
CA GLN A 273 -14.27 23.61 18.73
C GLN A 273 -15.21 22.62 19.40
N LYS A 274 -14.91 22.16 20.62
CA LYS A 274 -15.79 21.24 21.37
C LYS A 274 -17.19 21.83 21.56
N LYS A 275 -17.28 23.11 21.97
CA LYS A 275 -18.54 23.83 22.13
C LYS A 275 -19.31 23.93 20.82
N TYR A 276 -18.65 24.38 19.75
CA TYR A 276 -19.23 24.45 18.41
C TYR A 276 -19.74 23.08 17.92
N TYR A 277 -18.95 22.02 18.06
CA TYR A 277 -19.35 20.67 17.66
C TYR A 277 -20.52 20.14 18.47
N LYS A 278 -20.58 20.45 19.77
CA LYS A 278 -21.70 20.05 20.64
C LYS A 278 -22.99 20.77 20.20
N GLU A 279 -22.91 22.08 20.04
CA GLU A 279 -24.04 22.94 19.63
C GLU A 279 -24.53 22.64 18.21
N ASN A 280 -23.63 22.30 17.29
CA ASN A 280 -23.93 22.10 15.87
C ASN A 280 -23.90 20.63 15.44
N SER A 281 -23.84 19.69 16.38
CA SER A 281 -23.65 18.24 16.11
C SER A 281 -24.65 17.71 15.10
N LYS A 282 -25.94 18.03 15.28
CA LYS A 282 -27.03 17.65 14.38
C LYS A 282 -26.85 18.24 12.98
N THR A 283 -26.67 19.56 12.88
CA THR A 283 -26.47 20.28 11.62
C THR A 283 -25.27 19.76 10.83
N LEU A 284 -24.15 19.53 11.50
CA LEU A 284 -22.93 18.98 10.89
C LEU A 284 -23.15 17.56 10.38
N TYR A 285 -23.91 16.75 11.13
CA TYR A 285 -24.27 15.41 10.70
C TYR A 285 -25.14 15.41 9.44
N ILE A 286 -26.16 16.28 9.38
CA ILE A 286 -27.02 16.42 8.19
C ILE A 286 -26.19 16.86 6.98
N LYS A 287 -25.33 17.89 7.13
CA LYS A 287 -24.43 18.32 6.04
C LYS A 287 -23.52 17.19 5.55
N LYS A 288 -23.03 16.35 6.46
CA LYS A 288 -22.21 15.17 6.12
C LYS A 288 -23.01 14.13 5.34
N LEU A 289 -24.27 13.87 5.73
CA LEU A 289 -25.16 12.97 5.00
C LEU A 289 -25.46 13.49 3.59
N LEU A 290 -25.85 14.77 3.46
CA LEU A 290 -26.13 15.37 2.14
C LEU A 290 -24.92 15.31 1.21
N ARG A 291 -23.72 15.63 1.73
CA ARG A 291 -22.49 15.48 0.95
C ARG A 291 -22.29 14.03 0.49
N MET A 292 -22.49 13.06 1.36
CA MET A 292 -22.35 11.64 1.01
C MET A 292 -23.31 11.27 -0.12
N TYR A 293 -24.58 11.63 -0.02
CA TYR A 293 -25.60 11.30 -1.01
C TYR A 293 -25.44 12.03 -2.35
N ASN A 294 -24.91 13.26 -2.33
CA ASN A 294 -24.77 14.08 -3.54
C ASN A 294 -23.40 13.93 -4.24
N THR A 295 -22.37 13.36 -3.61
CA THR A 295 -21.01 13.28 -4.21
C THR A 295 -20.55 11.88 -4.64
N THR A 296 -21.20 10.81 -4.17
CA THR A 296 -20.86 9.46 -4.65
C THR A 296 -21.50 9.22 -6.02
N LYS A 297 -20.68 8.82 -7.02
CA LYS A 297 -21.14 8.48 -8.39
C LYS A 297 -22.19 7.36 -8.42
N GLU A 298 -22.18 6.52 -7.38
CA GLU A 298 -23.27 5.62 -7.04
C GLU A 298 -24.09 6.36 -5.97
N ALA A 299 -25.08 7.15 -6.38
CA ALA A 299 -25.97 7.84 -5.45
C ALA A 299 -26.79 6.78 -4.72
N ILE A 300 -26.35 6.37 -3.52
CA ILE A 300 -27.11 5.47 -2.66
C ILE A 300 -28.22 6.30 -2.04
N ASP A 301 -29.47 6.05 -2.41
CA ASP A 301 -30.58 6.79 -1.80
C ASP A 301 -30.65 6.53 -0.28
N PRO A 302 -30.94 7.57 0.53
CA PRO A 302 -31.14 7.41 1.96
C PRO A 302 -32.29 6.46 2.28
N ILE A 303 -32.10 5.59 3.28
CA ILE A 303 -33.18 4.74 3.79
C ILE A 303 -34.31 5.58 4.40
N GLN A 304 -35.55 5.07 4.34
CA GLN A 304 -36.77 5.77 4.78
C GLN A 304 -36.68 6.35 6.20
N HIS A 305 -36.06 5.61 7.13
CA HIS A 305 -35.83 6.09 8.49
C HIS A 305 -34.97 7.36 8.53
N THR A 306 -33.91 7.44 7.72
CA THR A 306 -33.01 8.60 7.64
C THR A 306 -33.70 9.80 7.02
N ILE A 307 -34.52 9.58 5.98
CA ILE A 307 -35.35 10.61 5.35
C ILE A 307 -36.26 11.27 6.40
N LYS A 308 -37.03 10.46 7.14
CA LYS A 308 -37.93 10.95 8.19
C LYS A 308 -37.19 11.65 9.32
N LYS A 309 -36.11 11.04 9.82
CA LYS A 309 -35.35 11.54 10.99
C LYS A 309 -34.71 12.92 10.75
N TYR A 310 -34.20 13.18 9.54
CA TYR A 310 -33.49 14.42 9.22
C TYR A 310 -34.24 15.30 8.22
N LYS A 311 -35.53 15.00 8.01
CA LYS A 311 -36.43 15.71 7.08
C LYS A 311 -35.77 15.95 5.72
N LEU A 312 -35.18 14.89 5.16
CA LEU A 312 -34.53 14.96 3.86
C LEU A 312 -35.58 14.97 2.75
N TYR A 313 -35.32 15.72 1.69
CA TYR A 313 -36.15 15.73 0.48
C TYR A 313 -35.24 15.85 -0.74
N LYS A 314 -35.77 15.47 -1.90
CA LYS A 314 -35.02 15.52 -3.16
C LYS A 314 -35.52 16.71 -3.98
N GLU A 315 -34.60 17.56 -4.42
CA GLU A 315 -34.89 18.68 -5.31
C GLU A 315 -34.02 18.53 -6.57
N GLY A 316 -34.65 18.16 -7.68
CA GLY A 316 -33.93 17.72 -8.87
C GLY A 316 -33.09 16.46 -8.60
N ASN A 317 -31.78 16.55 -8.82
CA ASN A 317 -30.82 15.47 -8.60
C ASN A 317 -30.10 15.54 -7.24
N GLU A 318 -30.45 16.49 -6.39
CA GLU A 318 -29.76 16.71 -5.11
C GLU A 318 -30.68 16.44 -3.93
N TRP A 319 -30.14 15.77 -2.91
CA TRP A 319 -30.77 15.67 -1.61
C TRP A 319 -30.54 16.97 -0.81
N LYS A 320 -31.60 17.46 -0.19
CA LYS A 320 -31.66 18.61 0.73
C LYS A 320 -32.32 18.23 2.05
N SER A 321 -32.29 19.11 3.05
CA SER A 321 -32.91 18.92 4.36
C SER A 321 -33.67 20.16 4.79
N LEU A 322 -34.92 19.99 5.24
CA LEU A 322 -35.72 21.09 5.79
C LEU A 322 -35.15 21.68 7.09
N GLU A 323 -34.22 20.97 7.74
CA GLU A 323 -33.59 21.42 8.97
C GLU A 323 -32.37 22.31 8.74
N LEU A 324 -31.93 22.48 7.49
CA LEU A 324 -30.77 23.29 7.15
C LEU A 324 -31.09 24.69 6.59
N GLY A 325 -32.37 25.00 6.35
CA GLY A 325 -32.81 26.25 5.72
C GLY A 325 -32.56 26.23 4.23
#